data_AF-A0A925QM99-F1
#
_entry.id   AF-A0A925QM99-F1
#
_cell.length_a   1.000
_cell.length_b   1.000
_cell.length_c   1.000
_cell.angle_alpha   90.00
_cell.angle_beta   90.00
_cell.angle_gamma   90.00
#
_symmetry.space_group_name_H-M   'P 1'
#
loop_
_entity.id
_entity.type
_entity.pdbx_description
1 polymer ?
#
loop_
_entity_poly.entity_id
_entity_poly.type
_entity_poly.pdbx_seq_one_letter_code
_entity_poly.pdbx_strand_id
1 'polypeptide(L)'
;MPPDLKNEMGVDAPAQAGSDQQSQQFKASFQGELGKINENLQYTATHAEQAKHGPMAGKRDALTPAFQSALAQIDPANTGKAQGAIDSTLSTTRSVGAEVSAFREAAEKAYDDWQTRQGDFDTSIGQIEELEAWEDAKAPTLRQVSGMIQKQVDQRQYAPAGVAFDALKPKLAPIYEEYQKQKAAKEQFDPQLAALEPRLAEAATPKFDKLKPKQDEIASGKTTMDAAVAKKDYVQGLEVVGQLEGQVDTYQSALEELEQQKAAYEEALGPVQSRVQSVAVSEPQYVKLQPQAQEITSAQAGAQASAEGEEFVQALSQVQDVSSKLDALDEAKAEVDRLKAEYDSAYAAVQPRLQAAASSEPQYAKLQPQQQEIAAAQSTMEAAAQAGEYEQANTQVAELGAKLDVFEEAKAEIDRQKEEYEAALAEIKPRLDALSVSEPQYAKLQPQQQEIVAAQSTMEAAAQAGE
;
A
#
# COMPACT_ATOMS: atom_id res chain seq x y z
N MET A 1 -75.74 7.17 -47.51
CA MET A 1 -77.19 7.31 -47.79
C MET A 1 -77.77 8.30 -46.79
N PRO A 2 -78.72 9.18 -47.13
CA PRO A 2 -79.07 9.91 -48.38
C PRO A 2 -79.07 11.46 -48.13
N PRO A 3 -79.67 12.37 -48.94
CA PRO A 3 -79.61 12.61 -50.40
C PRO A 3 -79.30 14.10 -50.78
N ASP A 4 -79.37 14.38 -52.10
CA ASP A 4 -79.69 15.67 -52.76
C ASP A 4 -78.60 16.66 -53.19
N LEU A 5 -77.99 16.34 -54.34
CA LEU A 5 -77.48 17.28 -55.34
C LEU A 5 -78.27 17.08 -56.63
N LYS A 6 -79.32 17.87 -56.89
CA LYS A 6 -79.88 17.88 -58.26
C LYS A 6 -80.66 19.09 -58.76
N ASN A 7 -80.96 20.12 -57.96
CA ASN A 7 -81.70 21.26 -58.49
C ASN A 7 -81.22 22.55 -57.87
N GLU A 8 -80.46 23.34 -58.62
CA GLU A 8 -80.46 24.81 -58.63
C GLU A 8 -79.24 25.33 -59.41
N MET A 9 -79.34 25.34 -60.74
CA MET A 9 -78.75 26.34 -61.65
C MET A 9 -79.32 26.06 -63.05
N GLY A 10 -80.49 26.65 -63.32
CA GLY A 10 -81.23 26.42 -64.56
C GLY A 10 -80.59 27.10 -65.77
N VAL A 11 -80.32 26.31 -66.82
CA VAL A 11 -80.32 26.72 -68.23
C VAL A 11 -80.70 25.49 -69.09
N ASP A 12 -81.87 25.58 -69.72
CA ASP A 12 -82.46 24.85 -70.85
C ASP A 12 -82.43 23.30 -70.97
N ALA A 13 -83.60 22.79 -71.39
CA ALA A 13 -83.84 21.41 -71.78
C ALA A 13 -82.90 20.93 -72.92
N PRO A 14 -82.55 19.64 -72.96
CA PRO A 14 -81.55 19.12 -73.88
C PRO A 14 -82.05 19.19 -75.32
N ALA A 15 -81.26 19.83 -76.19
CA ALA A 15 -81.41 19.69 -77.63
C ALA A 15 -81.33 18.20 -78.00
N GLN A 16 -82.31 17.76 -78.80
CA GLN A 16 -82.51 16.40 -79.26
C GLN A 16 -81.26 15.79 -79.92
N ALA A 17 -81.14 14.47 -79.72
CA ALA A 17 -80.11 13.59 -80.22
C ALA A 17 -79.86 13.72 -81.74
N GLY A 18 -78.82 14.47 -82.06
CA GLY A 18 -77.90 14.23 -83.17
C GLY A 18 -76.47 14.21 -82.62
N SER A 19 -76.26 13.52 -81.50
CA SER A 19 -74.93 13.25 -80.96
C SER A 19 -74.24 12.34 -81.96
N ASP A 20 -73.34 12.88 -82.78
CA ASP A 20 -72.50 12.03 -83.61
C ASP A 20 -71.77 11.00 -82.73
N GLN A 21 -71.54 9.83 -83.32
CA GLN A 21 -70.82 8.74 -82.67
C GLN A 21 -69.42 9.19 -82.22
N GLN A 22 -68.83 10.16 -82.92
CA GLN A 22 -67.51 10.74 -82.63
C GLN A 22 -67.46 11.45 -81.28
N SER A 23 -68.44 12.29 -80.94
CA SER A 23 -68.51 12.97 -79.65
C SER A 23 -68.73 12.02 -78.48
N GLN A 24 -69.53 10.95 -78.66
CA GLN A 24 -69.73 9.92 -77.63
C GLN A 24 -68.45 9.12 -77.37
N GLN A 25 -67.77 8.71 -78.45
CA GLN A 25 -66.50 7.99 -78.36
C GLN A 25 -65.39 8.84 -77.74
N PHE A 26 -65.31 10.13 -78.10
CA PHE A 26 -64.37 11.06 -77.50
C PHE A 26 -64.67 11.29 -76.01
N LYS A 27 -65.93 11.53 -75.63
CA LYS A 27 -66.37 11.65 -74.23
C LYS A 27 -65.97 10.41 -73.42
N ALA A 28 -66.31 9.21 -73.90
CA ALA A 28 -66.00 7.96 -73.21
C ALA A 28 -64.49 7.75 -73.05
N SER A 29 -63.71 8.00 -74.11
CA SER A 29 -62.25 7.85 -74.07
C SER A 29 -61.58 8.84 -73.12
N PHE A 30 -62.00 10.11 -73.15
CA PHE A 30 -61.49 11.13 -72.26
C PHE A 30 -61.85 10.86 -70.80
N GLN A 31 -63.11 10.50 -70.51
CA GLN A 31 -63.56 10.17 -69.17
C GLN A 31 -62.85 8.93 -68.60
N GLY A 32 -62.59 7.92 -69.44
CA GLY A 32 -61.84 6.73 -69.04
C GLY A 32 -60.41 7.05 -68.61
N GLU A 33 -59.70 7.88 -69.37
CA GLU A 33 -58.33 8.29 -69.02
C GLU A 33 -58.31 9.27 -67.83
N LEU A 34 -59.24 10.22 -67.78
CA LEU A 34 -59.38 11.14 -66.65
C LEU A 34 -59.72 10.41 -65.34
N GLY A 35 -60.51 9.34 -65.41
CA GLY A 35 -60.80 8.46 -64.28
C GLY A 35 -59.54 7.85 -63.67
N LYS A 36 -58.66 7.28 -64.51
CA LYS A 36 -57.36 6.72 -64.07
C LYS A 36 -56.45 7.80 -63.48
N ILE A 37 -56.41 8.99 -64.09
CA ILE A 37 -55.65 10.12 -63.56
C ILE A 37 -56.14 10.48 -62.15
N ASN A 38 -57.46 10.57 -61.95
CA ASN A 38 -58.04 10.91 -60.67
C ASN A 38 -57.75 9.86 -59.58
N GLU A 39 -57.82 8.57 -59.91
CA GLU A 39 -57.49 7.47 -58.99
C GLU A 39 -56.02 7.55 -58.52
N ASN A 40 -55.08 7.72 -59.45
CA ASN A 40 -53.67 7.87 -59.13
C ASN A 40 -53.37 9.16 -58.34
N LEU A 41 -54.06 10.26 -58.65
CA LEU A 41 -53.95 11.50 -57.87
C LEU A 41 -54.52 11.36 -56.46
N GLN A 42 -55.59 10.59 -56.27
CA GLN A 42 -56.15 10.33 -54.95
C GLN A 42 -55.15 9.60 -54.04
N TYR A 43 -54.41 8.63 -54.59
CA TYR A 43 -53.32 7.96 -53.86
C TYR A 43 -52.20 8.95 -53.50
N THR A 44 -51.68 9.68 -54.49
CA THR A 44 -50.55 10.60 -54.26
C THR A 44 -50.92 11.80 -53.37
N ALA A 45 -52.19 12.20 -53.31
CA ALA A 45 -52.69 13.19 -52.36
C ALA A 45 -52.55 12.75 -50.91
N THR A 46 -52.38 11.45 -50.64
CA THR A 46 -52.23 10.87 -49.29
C THR A 46 -50.81 10.40 -49.02
N HIS A 47 -50.07 9.96 -50.04
CA HIS A 47 -48.78 9.27 -49.88
C HIS A 47 -47.59 9.96 -50.55
N ALA A 48 -47.79 11.11 -51.21
CA ALA A 48 -46.71 11.86 -51.82
C ALA A 48 -46.61 13.29 -51.26
N GLU A 49 -45.44 13.90 -51.43
CA GLU A 49 -45.22 15.27 -51.02
C GLU A 49 -46.09 16.26 -51.82
N GLN A 50 -46.66 17.24 -51.11
CA GLN A 50 -47.58 18.22 -51.69
C GLN A 50 -46.96 19.00 -52.86
N ALA A 51 -45.65 19.28 -52.78
CA ALA A 51 -44.92 20.02 -53.81
C ALA A 51 -44.88 19.30 -55.17
N LYS A 52 -44.95 17.96 -55.19
CA LYS A 52 -45.04 17.17 -56.43
C LYS A 52 -46.48 16.87 -56.84
N HIS A 53 -47.36 16.67 -55.87
CA HIS A 53 -48.78 16.41 -56.13
C HIS A 53 -49.49 17.63 -56.74
N GLY A 54 -49.29 18.83 -56.21
CA GLY A 54 -49.96 20.05 -56.66
C GLY A 54 -49.82 20.33 -58.17
N PRO A 55 -48.61 20.30 -58.75
CA PRO A 55 -48.42 20.45 -60.19
C PRO A 55 -49.14 19.37 -61.02
N MET A 56 -49.17 18.12 -60.56
CA MET A 56 -49.85 17.03 -61.27
C MET A 56 -51.38 17.18 -61.24
N ALA A 57 -51.94 17.61 -60.11
CA ALA A 57 -53.35 17.97 -60.01
C ALA A 57 -53.70 19.16 -60.93
N GLY A 58 -52.84 20.18 -61.00
CA GLY A 58 -53.00 21.30 -61.92
C GLY A 58 -52.98 20.89 -63.41
N LYS A 59 -52.10 19.95 -63.79
CA LYS A 59 -52.11 19.36 -65.15
C LYS A 59 -53.43 18.65 -65.45
N ARG A 60 -53.97 17.89 -64.49
CA ARG A 60 -55.28 17.24 -64.59
C ARG A 60 -56.39 18.27 -64.77
N ASP A 61 -56.40 19.34 -63.98
CA ASP A 61 -57.44 20.38 -64.03
C ASP A 61 -57.48 21.08 -65.40
N ALA A 62 -56.32 21.27 -66.04
CA ALA A 62 -56.20 21.86 -67.38
C ALA A 62 -56.76 20.98 -68.52
N LEU A 63 -56.99 19.68 -68.29
CA LEU A 63 -57.53 18.77 -69.31
C LEU A 63 -59.02 19.04 -69.61
N THR A 64 -59.79 19.47 -68.60
CA THR A 64 -61.22 19.75 -68.75
C THR A 64 -61.52 20.89 -69.73
N PRO A 65 -60.90 22.08 -69.63
CA PRO A 65 -61.12 23.14 -70.61
C PRO A 65 -60.61 22.77 -72.02
N ALA A 66 -59.50 22.01 -72.12
CA ALA A 66 -59.01 21.51 -73.41
C ALA A 66 -60.03 20.56 -74.07
N PHE A 67 -60.63 19.67 -73.29
CA PHE A 67 -61.70 18.78 -73.72
C PHE A 67 -62.95 19.52 -74.17
N GLN A 68 -63.42 20.52 -73.41
CA GLN A 68 -64.58 21.34 -73.80
C GLN A 68 -64.32 22.10 -75.10
N SER A 69 -63.11 22.63 -75.28
CA SER A 69 -62.71 23.30 -76.53
C SER A 69 -62.72 22.35 -77.73
N ALA A 70 -62.22 21.12 -77.58
CA ALA A 70 -62.26 20.11 -78.63
C ALA A 70 -63.68 19.62 -78.94
N LEU A 71 -64.54 19.47 -77.92
CA LEU A 71 -65.95 19.13 -78.11
C LEU A 71 -66.72 20.18 -78.91
N ALA A 72 -66.45 21.48 -78.68
CA ALA A 72 -67.11 22.57 -79.39
C ALA A 72 -66.76 22.64 -80.89
N GLN A 73 -65.68 21.98 -81.31
CA GLN A 73 -65.25 21.95 -82.72
C GLN A 73 -65.91 20.82 -83.52
N ILE A 74 -66.60 19.90 -82.84
CA ILE A 74 -67.29 18.77 -83.46
C ILE A 74 -68.48 19.26 -84.28
N ASP A 75 -68.45 18.95 -85.57
CA ASP A 75 -69.48 19.30 -86.54
C ASP A 75 -70.11 18.01 -87.09
N PRO A 76 -71.40 17.74 -86.78
CA PRO A 76 -72.07 16.52 -87.26
C PRO A 76 -72.11 16.38 -88.78
N ALA A 77 -71.95 17.47 -89.54
CA ALA A 77 -71.89 17.47 -90.99
C ALA A 77 -70.46 17.31 -91.55
N ASN A 78 -69.43 17.44 -90.71
CA ASN A 78 -68.01 17.32 -91.09
C ASN A 78 -67.17 16.74 -89.94
N THR A 79 -67.22 15.42 -89.80
CA THR A 79 -66.50 14.66 -88.78
C THR A 79 -64.97 14.82 -88.84
N GLY A 80 -64.41 15.23 -89.98
CA GLY A 80 -62.96 15.48 -90.11
C GLY A 80 -62.48 16.76 -89.43
N LYS A 81 -63.37 17.74 -89.21
CA LYS A 81 -63.01 19.10 -88.75
C LYS A 81 -62.43 19.12 -87.33
N ALA A 82 -62.95 18.28 -86.44
CA ALA A 82 -62.54 18.22 -85.03
C ALA A 82 -61.49 17.15 -84.74
N GLN A 83 -61.19 16.27 -85.71
CA GLN A 83 -60.38 15.07 -85.47
C GLN A 83 -58.98 15.40 -84.91
N GLY A 84 -58.31 16.44 -85.45
CA GLY A 84 -57.01 16.88 -84.94
C GLY A 84 -57.05 17.41 -83.49
N ALA A 85 -58.12 18.11 -83.10
CA ALA A 85 -58.30 18.61 -81.74
C ALA A 85 -58.66 17.48 -80.75
N ILE A 86 -59.45 16.50 -81.19
CA ILE A 86 -59.76 15.28 -80.45
C ILE A 86 -58.48 14.47 -80.20
N ASP A 87 -57.70 14.20 -81.26
CA ASP A 87 -56.46 13.42 -81.18
C ASP A 87 -55.42 14.11 -80.29
N SER A 88 -55.28 15.44 -80.43
CA SER A 88 -54.40 16.23 -79.57
C SER A 88 -54.82 16.14 -78.10
N THR A 89 -56.11 16.33 -77.80
CA THR A 89 -56.61 16.28 -76.41
C THR A 89 -56.44 14.90 -75.79
N LEU A 90 -56.77 13.83 -76.53
CA LEU A 90 -56.58 12.45 -76.04
C LEU A 90 -55.10 12.11 -75.88
N SER A 91 -54.23 12.58 -76.77
CA SER A 91 -52.77 12.42 -76.65
C SER A 91 -52.23 13.10 -75.40
N THR A 92 -52.58 14.37 -75.17
CA THR A 92 -52.19 15.11 -73.95
C THR A 92 -52.75 14.44 -72.70
N THR A 93 -54.01 13.99 -72.72
CA THR A 93 -54.64 13.28 -71.59
C THR A 93 -53.87 12.00 -71.26
N ARG A 94 -53.52 11.19 -72.26
CA ARG A 94 -52.71 9.97 -72.06
C ARG A 94 -51.30 10.29 -71.57
N SER A 95 -50.68 11.36 -72.06
CA SER A 95 -49.36 11.82 -71.60
C SER A 95 -49.39 12.19 -70.11
N VAL A 96 -50.36 13.01 -69.70
CA VAL A 96 -50.58 13.35 -68.28
C VAL A 96 -50.90 12.09 -67.46
N GLY A 97 -51.71 11.18 -68.01
CA GLY A 97 -51.98 9.86 -67.41
C GLY A 97 -50.73 9.05 -67.13
N ALA A 98 -49.80 8.98 -68.08
CA ALA A 98 -48.54 8.28 -67.91
C ALA A 98 -47.65 8.95 -66.84
N GLU A 99 -47.54 10.28 -66.85
CA GLU A 99 -46.76 11.02 -65.85
C GLU A 99 -47.31 10.81 -64.43
N VAL A 100 -48.63 10.91 -64.26
CA VAL A 100 -49.30 10.71 -62.97
C VAL A 100 -49.18 9.26 -62.49
N SER A 101 -49.24 8.28 -63.40
CA SER A 101 -49.04 6.87 -63.05
C SER A 101 -47.61 6.62 -62.57
N ALA A 102 -46.60 7.12 -63.29
CA ALA A 102 -45.20 7.00 -62.88
C ALA A 102 -44.94 7.71 -61.53
N PHE A 103 -45.58 8.87 -61.31
CA PHE A 103 -45.51 9.56 -60.03
C PHE A 103 -46.13 8.75 -58.89
N ARG A 104 -47.28 8.10 -59.12
CA ARG A 104 -47.89 7.19 -58.15
C ARG A 104 -46.96 6.02 -57.83
N GLU A 105 -46.45 5.32 -58.84
CA GLU A 105 -45.55 4.16 -58.63
C GLU A 105 -44.31 4.55 -57.82
N ALA A 106 -43.72 5.71 -58.11
CA ALA A 106 -42.58 6.22 -57.34
C ALA A 106 -42.95 6.57 -55.88
N ALA A 107 -44.13 7.14 -55.65
CA ALA A 107 -44.62 7.47 -54.31
C ALA A 107 -44.97 6.22 -53.51
N GLU A 108 -45.62 5.23 -54.14
CA GLU A 108 -45.97 3.93 -53.56
C GLU A 108 -44.72 3.18 -53.13
N LYS A 109 -43.74 3.04 -54.05
CA LYS A 109 -42.45 2.43 -53.73
C LYS A 109 -41.74 3.15 -52.58
N ALA A 110 -41.69 4.48 -52.59
CA ALA A 110 -41.02 5.26 -51.54
C ALA A 110 -41.71 5.10 -50.18
N TYR A 111 -43.04 5.07 -50.16
CA TYR A 111 -43.82 4.83 -48.95
C TYR A 111 -43.59 3.43 -48.39
N ASP A 112 -43.67 2.39 -49.22
CA ASP A 112 -43.44 1.01 -48.80
C ASP A 112 -42.00 0.81 -48.31
N ASP A 113 -41.01 1.36 -49.03
CA ASP A 113 -39.60 1.35 -48.61
C ASP A 113 -39.41 2.02 -47.24
N TRP A 114 -40.15 3.09 -46.95
CA TRP A 114 -40.12 3.73 -45.63
C TRP A 114 -40.83 2.90 -44.56
N GLN A 115 -41.99 2.32 -44.86
CA GLN A 115 -42.70 1.46 -43.90
C GLN A 115 -41.83 0.30 -43.42
N THR A 116 -41.01 -0.29 -44.30
CA THR A 116 -40.05 -1.33 -43.90
C THR A 116 -38.92 -0.84 -42.98
N ARG A 117 -38.59 0.47 -43.01
CA ARG A 117 -37.55 1.10 -42.18
C ARG A 117 -38.09 1.70 -40.88
N GLN A 118 -39.39 1.95 -40.79
CA GLN A 118 -39.98 2.71 -39.69
C GLN A 118 -39.65 2.10 -38.32
N GLY A 119 -39.75 0.78 -38.16
CA GLY A 119 -39.41 0.12 -36.89
C GLY A 119 -37.95 0.27 -36.48
N ASP A 120 -37.02 0.19 -37.44
CA ASP A 120 -35.59 0.43 -37.19
C ASP A 120 -35.30 1.89 -36.88
N PHE A 121 -36.03 2.81 -37.50
CA PHE A 121 -35.94 4.25 -37.21
C PHE A 121 -36.44 4.54 -35.79
N ASP A 122 -37.60 4.02 -35.40
CA ASP A 122 -38.16 4.16 -34.05
C ASP A 122 -37.19 3.58 -32.99
N THR A 123 -36.57 2.43 -33.29
CA THR A 123 -35.52 1.85 -32.44
C THR A 123 -34.33 2.81 -32.31
N SER A 124 -33.91 3.43 -33.41
CA SER A 124 -32.81 4.40 -33.41
C SER A 124 -33.13 5.65 -32.59
N ILE A 125 -34.40 6.09 -32.57
CA ILE A 125 -34.85 7.18 -31.68
C ILE A 125 -34.68 6.78 -30.21
N GLY A 126 -35.12 5.59 -29.83
CA GLY A 126 -34.94 5.09 -28.46
C GLY A 126 -33.47 4.99 -28.04
N GLN A 127 -32.59 4.55 -28.95
CA GLN A 127 -31.14 4.53 -28.72
C GLN A 127 -30.57 5.94 -28.50
N ILE A 128 -31.02 6.93 -29.28
CA ILE A 128 -30.60 8.33 -29.12
C ILE A 128 -31.09 8.88 -27.77
N GLU A 129 -32.31 8.53 -27.34
CA GLU A 129 -32.86 8.94 -26.04
C GLU A 129 -32.07 8.38 -24.85
N GLU A 130 -31.65 7.12 -24.94
CA GLU A 130 -30.75 6.53 -23.95
C GLU A 130 -29.39 7.26 -23.91
N LEU A 131 -28.83 7.60 -25.07
CA LEU A 131 -27.59 8.37 -25.16
C LEU A 131 -27.75 9.79 -24.59
N GLU A 132 -28.90 10.43 -24.79
CA GLU A 132 -29.22 11.73 -24.18
C GLU A 132 -29.30 11.63 -22.65
N ALA A 133 -29.97 10.59 -22.13
CA ALA A 133 -30.05 10.33 -20.69
C ALA A 133 -28.68 10.01 -20.07
N TRP A 134 -27.79 9.38 -20.85
CA TRP A 134 -26.39 9.15 -20.49
C TRP A 134 -25.51 10.40 -20.65
N GLU A 135 -26.06 11.49 -21.20
CA GLU A 135 -25.37 12.73 -21.56
C GLU A 135 -24.15 12.50 -22.48
N ASP A 136 -24.29 11.62 -23.47
CA ASP A 136 -23.27 11.45 -24.52
C ASP A 136 -23.16 12.74 -25.35
N ALA A 137 -21.94 13.20 -25.58
CA ALA A 137 -21.67 14.46 -26.27
C ALA A 137 -22.18 14.51 -27.72
N LYS A 138 -22.37 13.35 -28.38
CA LYS A 138 -22.86 13.25 -29.76
C LYS A 138 -24.39 13.15 -29.83
N ALA A 139 -25.07 12.83 -28.72
CA ALA A 139 -26.51 12.64 -28.68
C ALA A 139 -27.31 13.84 -29.24
N PRO A 140 -26.99 15.12 -28.92
CA PRO A 140 -27.71 16.26 -29.48
C PRO A 140 -27.67 16.36 -31.00
N THR A 141 -26.52 16.03 -31.60
CA THR A 141 -26.35 16.04 -33.07
C THR A 141 -27.16 14.92 -33.71
N LEU A 142 -27.15 13.72 -33.11
CA LEU A 142 -27.94 12.58 -33.57
C LEU A 142 -29.44 12.88 -33.47
N ARG A 143 -29.88 13.51 -32.38
CA ARG A 143 -31.27 13.96 -32.20
C ARG A 143 -31.67 14.94 -33.30
N GLN A 144 -30.84 15.94 -33.61
CA GLN A 144 -31.13 16.88 -34.70
C GLN A 144 -31.32 16.16 -36.05
N VAL A 145 -30.46 15.20 -36.39
CA VAL A 145 -30.58 14.42 -37.63
C VAL A 145 -31.88 13.62 -37.64
N SER A 146 -32.21 12.96 -36.53
CA SER A 146 -33.44 12.19 -36.41
C SER A 146 -34.71 13.05 -36.52
N GLY A 147 -34.71 14.25 -35.94
CA GLY A 147 -35.81 15.21 -36.07
C GLY A 147 -35.99 15.73 -37.50
N MET A 148 -34.91 15.86 -38.27
CA MET A 148 -35.00 16.19 -39.70
C MET A 148 -35.62 15.05 -40.51
N ILE A 149 -35.26 13.79 -40.22
CA ILE A 149 -35.86 12.62 -40.85
C ILE A 149 -37.36 12.57 -40.53
N GLN A 150 -37.74 12.74 -39.26
CA GLN A 150 -39.16 12.79 -38.86
C GLN A 150 -39.91 13.89 -39.61
N LYS A 151 -39.34 15.08 -39.73
CA LYS A 151 -39.94 16.18 -40.50
C LYS A 151 -40.14 15.82 -41.98
N GLN A 152 -39.20 15.10 -42.60
CA GLN A 152 -39.36 14.63 -43.98
C GLN A 152 -40.49 13.62 -44.11
N VAL A 153 -40.62 12.71 -43.14
CA VAL A 153 -41.70 11.72 -43.06
C VAL A 153 -43.06 12.41 -42.90
N ASP A 154 -43.16 13.39 -42.01
CA ASP A 154 -44.39 14.19 -41.80
C ASP A 154 -44.79 14.95 -43.07
N GLN A 155 -43.82 15.35 -43.89
CA GLN A 155 -44.01 15.99 -45.19
C GLN A 155 -44.19 15.00 -46.35
N ARG A 156 -44.25 13.68 -46.07
CA ARG A 156 -44.40 12.58 -47.04
C ARG A 156 -43.26 12.52 -48.06
N GLN A 157 -42.09 12.99 -47.65
CA GLN A 157 -40.85 12.90 -48.39
C GLN A 157 -40.13 11.59 -48.02
N TYR A 158 -40.79 10.46 -48.28
CA TYR A 158 -40.33 9.14 -47.82
C TYR A 158 -38.99 8.70 -48.43
N ALA A 159 -38.76 9.01 -49.71
CA ALA A 159 -37.50 8.69 -50.37
C ALA A 159 -36.27 9.38 -49.74
N PRO A 160 -36.25 10.73 -49.56
CA PRO A 160 -35.13 11.38 -48.88
C PRO A 160 -35.05 11.01 -47.38
N ALA A 161 -36.18 10.75 -46.70
CA ALA A 161 -36.17 10.24 -45.33
C ALA A 161 -35.44 8.89 -45.22
N GLY A 162 -35.73 7.96 -46.14
CA GLY A 162 -35.04 6.67 -46.22
C GLY A 162 -33.54 6.82 -46.45
N VAL A 163 -33.11 7.70 -47.37
CA VAL A 163 -31.69 7.97 -47.62
C VAL A 163 -31.00 8.56 -46.40
N ALA A 164 -31.63 9.52 -45.73
CA ALA A 164 -31.09 10.13 -44.53
C ALA A 164 -30.99 9.12 -43.36
N PHE A 165 -31.97 8.22 -43.23
CA PHE A 165 -31.92 7.14 -42.25
C PHE A 165 -30.81 6.14 -42.53
N ASP A 166 -30.67 5.69 -43.78
CA ASP A 166 -29.60 4.77 -44.19
C ASP A 166 -28.20 5.37 -43.93
N ALA A 167 -28.07 6.70 -43.88
CA ALA A 167 -26.85 7.41 -43.50
C ALA A 167 -26.67 7.61 -41.97
N LEU A 168 -27.77 7.66 -41.20
CA LEU A 168 -27.75 7.80 -39.73
C LEU A 168 -27.39 6.48 -39.05
N LYS A 169 -28.06 5.39 -39.44
CA LYS A 169 -27.94 4.07 -38.79
C LYS A 169 -26.49 3.59 -38.57
N PRO A 170 -25.60 3.58 -39.58
CA PRO A 170 -24.21 3.14 -39.38
C PRO A 170 -23.37 4.08 -38.50
N LYS A 171 -23.77 5.35 -38.32
CA LYS A 171 -23.09 6.29 -37.43
C LYS A 171 -23.52 6.11 -35.97
N LEU A 172 -24.80 5.79 -35.75
CA LEU A 172 -25.37 5.55 -34.43
C LEU A 172 -24.84 4.25 -33.81
N ALA A 173 -24.79 3.17 -34.60
CA ALA A 173 -24.44 1.83 -34.11
C ALA A 173 -23.18 1.77 -33.23
N PRO A 174 -21.99 2.24 -33.66
CA PRO A 174 -20.78 2.16 -32.84
C PRO A 174 -20.83 3.05 -31.59
N ILE A 175 -21.61 4.13 -31.60
CA ILE A 175 -21.78 5.02 -30.44
C ILE A 175 -22.64 4.32 -29.39
N TYR A 176 -23.74 3.71 -29.82
CA TYR A 176 -24.64 3.00 -28.92
C TYR A 176 -24.02 1.71 -28.36
N GLU A 177 -23.25 0.97 -29.17
CA GLU A 177 -22.48 -0.18 -28.70
C GLU A 177 -21.48 0.20 -27.60
N GLU A 178 -20.78 1.33 -27.76
CA GLU A 178 -19.86 1.82 -26.72
C GLU A 178 -20.61 2.24 -25.45
N TYR A 179 -21.73 2.95 -25.57
CA TYR A 179 -22.59 3.26 -24.44
C TYR A 179 -23.03 1.99 -23.68
N GLN A 180 -23.45 0.94 -24.39
CA GLN A 180 -23.86 -0.32 -23.74
C GLN A 180 -22.71 -0.96 -22.95
N LYS A 181 -21.48 -0.93 -23.48
CA LYS A 181 -20.30 -1.40 -22.74
C LYS A 181 -20.04 -0.58 -21.49
N GLN A 182 -20.08 0.75 -21.61
CA GLN A 182 -19.84 1.66 -20.49
C GLN A 182 -20.92 1.52 -19.40
N LYS A 183 -22.18 1.34 -19.79
CA LYS A 183 -23.30 1.08 -18.89
C LYS A 183 -23.12 -0.25 -18.14
N ALA A 184 -22.82 -1.32 -18.84
CA ALA A 184 -22.57 -2.63 -18.23
C ALA A 184 -21.36 -2.60 -17.28
N ALA A 185 -20.30 -1.86 -17.64
CA ALA A 185 -19.14 -1.67 -16.78
C ALA A 185 -19.50 -0.86 -15.53
N LYS A 186 -20.32 0.18 -15.66
CA LYS A 186 -20.80 0.99 -14.51
C LYS A 186 -21.56 0.13 -13.49
N GLU A 187 -22.43 -0.77 -13.95
CA GLU A 187 -23.20 -1.67 -13.08
C GLU A 187 -22.32 -2.59 -12.22
N GLN A 188 -21.10 -2.89 -12.69
CA GLN A 188 -20.11 -3.66 -11.92
C GLN A 188 -19.18 -2.77 -11.10
N PHE A 189 -18.83 -1.59 -11.63
CA PHE A 189 -17.93 -0.64 -10.99
C PHE A 189 -18.51 -0.08 -9.69
N ASP A 190 -19.76 0.39 -9.71
CA ASP A 190 -20.39 1.04 -8.56
C ASP A 190 -20.39 0.16 -7.28
N PRO A 191 -20.80 -1.12 -7.31
CA PRO A 191 -20.74 -1.97 -6.12
C PRO A 191 -19.30 -2.33 -5.69
N GLN A 192 -18.36 -2.49 -6.63
CA GLN A 192 -16.96 -2.77 -6.28
C GLN A 192 -16.31 -1.57 -5.59
N LEU A 193 -16.53 -0.35 -6.11
CA LEU A 193 -16.05 0.86 -5.46
C LEU A 193 -16.68 1.03 -4.08
N ALA A 194 -18.00 0.81 -3.93
CA ALA A 194 -18.67 0.91 -2.64
C ALA A 194 -18.11 -0.05 -1.58
N ALA A 195 -17.73 -1.27 -1.99
CA ALA A 195 -17.06 -2.23 -1.10
C ALA A 195 -15.61 -1.81 -0.75
N LEU A 196 -14.92 -1.17 -1.68
CA LEU A 196 -13.52 -0.78 -1.55
C LEU A 196 -13.31 0.55 -0.82
N GLU A 197 -14.25 1.49 -0.89
CA GLU A 197 -14.19 2.82 -0.26
C GLU A 197 -13.75 2.82 1.22
N PRO A 198 -14.36 2.03 2.13
CA PRO A 198 -13.93 2.03 3.53
C PRO A 198 -12.47 1.58 3.70
N ARG A 199 -12.02 0.65 2.85
CA ARG A 199 -10.65 0.11 2.89
C ARG A 199 -9.64 1.11 2.31
N LEU A 200 -10.04 1.89 1.29
CA LEU A 200 -9.24 3.01 0.77
C LEU A 200 -9.09 4.11 1.82
N ALA A 201 -10.15 4.42 2.57
CA ALA A 201 -10.11 5.40 3.65
C ALA A 201 -9.19 4.95 4.80
N GLU A 202 -9.24 3.67 5.17
CA GLU A 202 -8.33 3.08 6.14
C GLU A 202 -6.87 3.14 5.65
N ALA A 203 -6.61 2.72 4.41
CA ALA A 203 -5.27 2.75 3.82
C ALA A 203 -4.69 4.16 3.68
N ALA A 204 -5.52 5.20 3.59
CA ALA A 204 -5.09 6.59 3.59
C ALA A 204 -4.62 7.10 4.97
N THR A 205 -4.86 6.35 6.04
CA THR A 205 -4.41 6.71 7.39
C THR A 205 -2.99 6.19 7.62
N PRO A 206 -1.98 7.07 7.79
CA PRO A 206 -0.61 6.63 8.03
C PRO A 206 -0.49 5.95 9.40
N LYS A 207 0.11 4.76 9.42
CA LYS A 207 0.45 3.99 10.63
C LYS A 207 1.93 3.66 10.74
N PHE A 208 2.54 3.29 9.60
CA PHE A 208 3.95 2.95 9.48
C PHE A 208 4.56 3.64 8.26
N ASP A 209 5.74 4.21 8.41
CA ASP A 209 6.46 4.91 7.34
C ASP A 209 6.88 3.95 6.22
N LYS A 210 7.22 2.70 6.54
CA LYS A 210 7.53 1.64 5.55
C LYS A 210 6.38 1.34 4.60
N LEU A 211 5.13 1.63 4.98
CA LEU A 211 3.97 1.41 4.14
C LEU A 211 3.66 2.59 3.21
N LYS A 212 4.32 3.73 3.40
CA LYS A 212 4.08 4.95 2.60
C LYS A 212 4.14 4.73 1.08
N PRO A 213 5.11 3.98 0.52
CA PRO A 213 5.15 3.74 -0.93
C PRO A 213 3.87 3.05 -1.45
N LYS A 214 3.32 2.10 -0.69
CA LYS A 214 2.07 1.41 -1.04
C LYS A 214 0.86 2.34 -0.95
N GLN A 215 0.84 3.25 0.03
CA GLN A 215 -0.21 4.27 0.15
C GLN A 215 -0.19 5.24 -1.02
N ASP A 216 1.00 5.68 -1.44
CA ASP A 216 1.17 6.58 -2.58
C ASP A 216 0.73 5.89 -3.90
N GLU A 217 0.99 4.59 -4.07
CA GLU A 217 0.47 3.78 -5.19
C GLU A 217 -1.07 3.72 -5.19
N ILE A 218 -1.68 3.42 -4.05
CA ILE A 218 -3.15 3.41 -3.90
C ILE A 218 -3.75 4.78 -4.22
N ALA A 219 -3.14 5.87 -3.73
CA ALA A 219 -3.59 7.23 -4.00
C ALA A 219 -3.50 7.61 -5.49
N SER A 220 -2.43 7.17 -6.17
CA SER A 220 -2.27 7.34 -7.61
C SER A 220 -3.30 6.55 -8.41
N GLY A 221 -3.57 5.30 -8.02
CA GLY A 221 -4.62 4.47 -8.61
C GLY A 221 -5.99 5.11 -8.44
N LYS A 222 -6.32 5.63 -7.25
CA LYS A 222 -7.57 6.34 -7.00
C LYS A 222 -7.72 7.57 -7.91
N THR A 223 -6.66 8.37 -8.06
CA THR A 223 -6.66 9.53 -8.96
C THR A 223 -6.93 9.12 -10.41
N THR A 224 -6.34 8.01 -10.86
CA THR A 224 -6.55 7.45 -12.20
C THR A 224 -7.99 6.99 -12.40
N MET A 225 -8.54 6.28 -11.41
CA MET A 225 -9.94 5.84 -11.39
C MET A 225 -10.91 7.03 -11.45
N ASP A 226 -10.73 8.02 -10.58
CA ASP A 226 -11.58 9.22 -10.53
C ASP A 226 -11.55 9.98 -11.88
N ALA A 227 -10.37 10.06 -12.53
CA ALA A 227 -10.23 10.68 -13.84
C ALA A 227 -10.92 9.91 -14.98
N ALA A 228 -10.94 8.58 -14.91
CA ALA A 228 -11.68 7.73 -15.86
C ALA A 228 -13.20 7.90 -15.70
N VAL A 229 -13.68 7.85 -14.46
CA VAL A 229 -15.11 8.05 -14.12
C VAL A 229 -15.59 9.45 -14.50
N ALA A 230 -14.77 10.48 -14.29
CA ALA A 230 -15.09 11.85 -14.71
C ALA A 230 -15.31 11.98 -16.22
N LYS A 231 -14.73 11.09 -17.02
CA LYS A 231 -14.92 10.99 -18.49
C LYS A 231 -15.98 9.97 -18.90
N LYS A 232 -16.67 9.35 -17.94
CA LYS A 232 -17.61 8.22 -18.13
C LYS A 232 -16.96 7.00 -18.79
N ASP A 233 -15.65 6.83 -18.63
CA ASP A 233 -14.93 5.61 -19.01
C ASP A 233 -14.95 4.61 -17.85
N TYR A 234 -16.11 4.01 -17.64
CA TYR A 234 -16.35 3.00 -16.61
C TYR A 234 -15.65 1.67 -16.92
N VAL A 235 -15.34 1.38 -18.18
CA VAL A 235 -14.51 0.22 -18.53
C VAL A 235 -13.12 0.38 -17.94
N GLN A 236 -12.47 1.53 -18.17
CA GLN A 236 -11.19 1.84 -17.53
C GLN A 236 -11.33 1.95 -16.01
N GLY A 237 -12.40 2.60 -15.51
CA GLY A 237 -12.66 2.70 -14.07
C GLY A 237 -12.77 1.33 -13.38
N LEU A 238 -13.43 0.37 -14.02
CA LEU A 238 -13.58 -1.01 -13.53
C LEU A 238 -12.25 -1.77 -13.52
N GLU A 239 -11.40 -1.57 -14.52
CA GLU A 239 -10.06 -2.15 -14.52
C GLU A 239 -9.23 -1.60 -13.34
N VAL A 240 -9.24 -0.27 -13.15
CA VAL A 240 -8.46 0.37 -12.08
C VAL A 240 -9.01 0.02 -10.70
N VAL A 241 -10.34 -0.11 -10.51
CA VAL A 241 -10.90 -0.51 -9.20
C VAL A 241 -10.47 -1.93 -8.83
N GLY A 242 -10.40 -2.86 -9.80
CA GLY A 242 -9.88 -4.20 -9.57
C GLY A 242 -8.37 -4.23 -9.24
N GLN A 243 -7.58 -3.34 -9.86
CA GLN A 243 -6.17 -3.17 -9.50
C GLN A 243 -6.01 -2.59 -8.09
N LEU A 244 -6.82 -1.59 -7.73
CA LEU A 244 -6.85 -0.99 -6.40
C LEU A 244 -7.24 -2.00 -5.32
N GLU A 245 -8.19 -2.89 -5.60
CA GLU A 245 -8.57 -3.97 -4.67
C GLU A 245 -7.35 -4.82 -4.29
N GLY A 246 -6.59 -5.30 -5.28
CA GLY A 246 -5.37 -6.07 -5.02
C GLY A 246 -4.24 -5.28 -4.34
N GLN A 247 -4.11 -3.99 -4.65
CA GLN A 247 -3.16 -3.09 -3.97
C GLN A 247 -3.54 -2.89 -2.49
N VAL A 248 -4.83 -2.73 -2.19
CA VAL A 248 -5.34 -2.59 -0.83
C VAL A 248 -5.21 -3.92 -0.06
N ASP A 249 -5.48 -5.07 -0.67
CA ASP A 249 -5.21 -6.40 -0.08
C ASP A 249 -3.73 -6.53 0.34
N THR A 250 -2.83 -6.13 -0.56
CA THR A 250 -1.38 -6.18 -0.32
C THR A 250 -0.97 -5.21 0.79
N TYR A 251 -1.54 -4.01 0.83
CA TYR A 251 -1.29 -3.03 1.89
C TYR A 251 -1.77 -3.56 3.25
N GLN A 252 -2.99 -4.10 3.33
CA GLN A 252 -3.57 -4.60 4.57
C GLN A 252 -2.79 -5.80 5.12
N SER A 253 -2.36 -6.72 4.25
CA SER A 253 -1.50 -7.84 4.65
C SER A 253 -0.16 -7.36 5.23
N ALA A 254 0.48 -6.39 4.60
CA ALA A 254 1.73 -5.82 5.08
C ALA A 254 1.56 -5.01 6.39
N LEU A 255 0.40 -4.35 6.54
CA LEU A 255 0.04 -3.66 7.78
C LEU A 255 -0.14 -4.65 8.93
N GLU A 256 -0.90 -5.72 8.72
CA GLU A 256 -1.11 -6.75 9.73
C GLU A 256 0.22 -7.40 10.13
N GLU A 257 1.09 -7.70 9.17
CA GLU A 257 2.41 -8.25 9.44
C GLU A 257 3.26 -7.31 10.32
N LEU A 258 3.32 -6.02 10.01
CA LEU A 258 4.05 -5.03 10.82
C LEU A 258 3.44 -4.86 12.22
N GLU A 259 2.11 -4.85 12.34
CA GLU A 259 1.43 -4.78 13.64
C GLU A 259 1.75 -6.01 14.50
N GLN A 260 1.76 -7.21 13.92
CA GLN A 260 2.14 -8.44 14.61
C GLN A 260 3.61 -8.42 15.04
N GLN A 261 4.52 -8.00 14.16
CA GLN A 261 5.95 -7.92 14.49
C GLN A 261 6.21 -6.88 15.60
N LYS A 262 5.55 -5.72 15.55
CA LYS A 262 5.62 -4.69 16.60
C LYS A 262 5.11 -5.23 17.92
N ALA A 263 3.96 -5.91 17.94
CA ALA A 263 3.40 -6.50 19.14
C ALA A 263 4.37 -7.52 19.79
N ALA A 264 4.98 -8.41 18.98
CA ALA A 264 5.95 -9.39 19.48
C ALA A 264 7.21 -8.72 20.07
N TYR A 265 7.70 -7.65 19.44
CA TYR A 265 8.78 -6.84 19.99
C TYR A 265 8.40 -6.18 21.32
N GLU A 266 7.24 -5.53 21.40
CA GLU A 266 6.77 -4.83 22.60
C GLU A 266 6.55 -5.80 23.78
N GLU A 267 6.03 -7.00 23.49
CA GLU A 267 5.87 -8.07 24.49
C GLU A 267 7.22 -8.51 25.07
N ALA A 268 8.24 -8.70 24.21
CA ALA A 268 9.58 -9.10 24.64
C ALA A 268 10.33 -7.96 25.36
N LEU A 269 10.07 -6.70 25.01
CA LEU A 269 10.78 -5.54 25.56
C LEU A 269 10.48 -5.31 27.04
N GLY A 270 9.22 -5.51 27.47
CA GLY A 270 8.76 -5.20 28.83
C GLY A 270 9.61 -5.84 29.95
N PRO A 271 9.81 -7.16 29.96
CA PRO A 271 10.66 -7.85 30.94
C PRO A 271 12.12 -7.37 30.90
N VAL A 272 12.68 -7.15 29.71
CA VAL A 272 14.07 -6.74 29.52
C VAL A 272 14.31 -5.33 30.06
N GLN A 273 13.41 -4.39 29.80
CA GLN A 273 13.57 -3.00 30.23
C GLN A 273 13.67 -2.88 31.77
N SER A 274 12.87 -3.66 32.49
CA SER A 274 12.90 -3.70 33.95
C SER A 274 14.23 -4.26 34.48
N ARG A 275 14.76 -5.30 33.83
CA ARG A 275 16.03 -5.92 34.21
C ARG A 275 17.21 -5.00 33.92
N VAL A 276 17.27 -4.30 32.78
CA VAL A 276 18.36 -3.36 32.50
C VAL A 276 18.39 -2.21 33.51
N GLN A 277 17.23 -1.72 33.96
CA GLN A 277 17.19 -0.73 35.05
C GLN A 277 17.78 -1.28 36.36
N SER A 278 17.52 -2.54 36.69
CA SER A 278 18.10 -3.17 37.88
C SER A 278 19.62 -3.33 37.77
N VAL A 279 20.13 -3.57 36.57
CA VAL A 279 21.58 -3.65 36.30
C VAL A 279 22.23 -2.32 36.64
N ALA A 280 21.70 -1.20 36.13
CA ALA A 280 22.24 0.14 36.39
C ALA A 280 22.32 0.48 37.88
N VAL A 281 21.40 -0.03 38.70
CA VAL A 281 21.42 0.17 40.16
C VAL A 281 22.52 -0.67 40.83
N SER A 282 22.71 -1.91 40.38
CA SER A 282 23.70 -2.84 40.94
C SER A 282 25.13 -2.65 40.42
N GLU A 283 25.30 -2.01 39.27
CA GLU A 283 26.57 -1.88 38.54
C GLU A 283 27.75 -1.37 39.39
N PRO A 284 27.59 -0.35 40.28
CA PRO A 284 28.72 0.13 41.09
C PRO A 284 29.28 -0.92 42.07
N GLN A 285 28.52 -1.96 42.40
CA GLN A 285 28.92 -3.00 43.35
C GLN A 285 29.80 -4.07 42.71
N TYR A 286 29.69 -4.25 41.39
CA TYR A 286 30.36 -5.30 40.64
C TYR A 286 31.36 -4.70 39.64
N VAL A 287 32.45 -4.11 40.15
CA VAL A 287 33.46 -3.38 39.35
C VAL A 287 33.95 -4.19 38.15
N LYS A 288 34.28 -5.47 38.34
CA LYS A 288 34.73 -6.38 37.26
C LYS A 288 33.69 -6.60 36.15
N LEU A 289 32.40 -6.37 36.43
CA LEU A 289 31.28 -6.61 35.50
C LEU A 289 30.78 -5.33 34.81
N GLN A 290 31.37 -4.16 35.10
CA GLN A 290 31.01 -2.89 34.43
C GLN A 290 31.07 -2.96 32.89
N PRO A 291 32.09 -3.60 32.26
CA PRO A 291 32.11 -3.72 30.79
C PRO A 291 30.89 -4.48 30.23
N GLN A 292 30.44 -5.53 30.94
CA GLN A 292 29.28 -6.32 30.52
C GLN A 292 27.96 -5.52 30.68
N ALA A 293 27.85 -4.71 31.74
CA ALA A 293 26.71 -3.81 31.93
C ALA A 293 26.61 -2.74 30.83
N GLN A 294 27.76 -2.20 30.38
CA GLN A 294 27.81 -1.25 29.26
C GLN A 294 27.43 -1.90 27.92
N GLU A 295 27.85 -3.15 27.70
CA GLU A 295 27.47 -3.92 26.51
C GLU A 295 25.95 -4.15 26.45
N ILE A 296 25.33 -4.54 27.57
CA ILE A 296 23.87 -4.70 27.70
C ILE A 296 23.14 -3.39 27.37
N THR A 297 23.62 -2.26 27.91
CA THR A 297 23.02 -0.94 27.65
C THR A 297 23.13 -0.56 26.17
N SER A 298 24.27 -0.84 25.54
CA SER A 298 24.51 -0.56 24.12
C SER A 298 23.63 -1.45 23.23
N ALA A 299 23.50 -2.74 23.57
CA ALA A 299 22.62 -3.67 22.86
C ALA A 299 21.15 -3.28 22.98
N GLN A 300 20.70 -2.80 24.15
CA GLN A 300 19.35 -2.27 24.33
C GLN A 300 19.11 -1.04 23.44
N ALA A 301 20.05 -0.11 23.37
CA ALA A 301 19.95 1.06 22.49
C ALA A 301 19.89 0.66 21.00
N GLY A 302 20.65 -0.36 20.60
CA GLY A 302 20.56 -0.94 19.25
C GLY A 302 19.18 -1.52 18.94
N ALA A 303 18.58 -2.24 19.89
CA ALA A 303 17.22 -2.76 19.76
C ALA A 303 16.17 -1.65 19.60
N GLN A 304 16.31 -0.56 20.35
CA GLN A 304 15.43 0.62 20.22
C GLN A 304 15.57 1.28 18.86
N ALA A 305 16.81 1.48 18.37
CA ALA A 305 17.05 2.07 17.07
C ALA A 305 16.46 1.24 15.91
N SER A 306 16.57 -0.10 15.96
CA SER A 306 15.92 -0.96 14.97
C SER A 306 14.39 -0.88 15.05
N ALA A 307 13.79 -0.77 16.24
CA ALA A 307 12.34 -0.59 16.38
C ALA A 307 11.86 0.77 15.85
N GLU A 308 12.61 1.85 16.09
CA GLU A 308 12.35 3.18 15.52
C GLU A 308 12.46 3.18 13.98
N GLY A 309 13.36 2.37 13.42
CA GLY A 309 13.44 2.10 11.99
C GLY A 309 12.38 1.11 11.45
N GLU A 310 11.39 0.73 12.27
CA GLU A 310 10.34 -0.25 11.96
C GLU A 310 10.91 -1.63 11.54
N GLU A 311 12.11 -1.98 11.99
CA GLU A 311 12.78 -3.28 11.78
C GLU A 311 12.46 -4.22 12.96
N PHE A 312 11.18 -4.44 13.23
CA PHE A 312 10.72 -5.12 14.44
C PHE A 312 11.26 -6.55 14.61
N VAL A 313 11.47 -7.30 13.52
CA VAL A 313 12.10 -8.64 13.57
C VAL A 313 13.54 -8.56 14.06
N GLN A 314 14.30 -7.56 13.59
CA GLN A 314 15.67 -7.33 14.04
C GLN A 314 15.70 -6.83 15.48
N ALA A 315 14.81 -5.89 15.82
CA ALA A 315 14.66 -5.38 17.17
C ALA A 315 14.32 -6.50 18.17
N LEU A 316 13.41 -7.42 17.81
CA LEU A 316 13.06 -8.59 18.62
C LEU A 316 14.26 -9.50 18.86
N SER A 317 15.04 -9.81 17.81
CA SER A 317 16.26 -10.60 17.92
C SER A 317 17.28 -9.94 18.87
N GLN A 318 17.45 -8.62 18.75
CA GLN A 318 18.33 -7.85 19.64
C GLN A 318 17.82 -7.84 21.10
N VAL A 319 16.51 -7.73 21.33
CA VAL A 319 15.93 -7.85 22.68
C VAL A 319 16.19 -9.23 23.29
N GLN A 320 16.10 -10.30 22.50
CA GLN A 320 16.42 -11.66 22.95
C GLN A 320 17.90 -11.83 23.29
N ASP A 321 18.79 -11.22 22.52
CA ASP A 321 20.23 -11.16 22.83
C ASP A 321 20.49 -10.40 24.14
N VAL A 322 19.86 -9.23 24.33
CA VAL A 322 19.92 -8.47 25.60
C VAL A 322 19.44 -9.33 26.77
N SER A 323 18.34 -10.08 26.61
CA SER A 323 17.85 -10.99 27.65
C SER A 323 18.89 -12.06 28.01
N SER A 324 19.56 -12.65 27.01
CA SER A 324 20.59 -13.67 27.24
C SER A 324 21.82 -13.07 27.94
N LYS A 325 22.22 -11.85 27.56
CA LYS A 325 23.31 -11.12 28.24
C LYS A 325 22.97 -10.78 29.69
N LEU A 326 21.71 -10.44 29.97
CA LEU A 326 21.23 -10.23 31.34
C LEU A 326 21.30 -11.51 32.17
N ASP A 327 20.90 -12.67 31.62
CA ASP A 327 21.01 -13.96 32.30
C ASP A 327 22.48 -14.29 32.63
N ALA A 328 23.38 -14.09 31.67
CA ALA A 328 24.82 -14.29 31.87
C ALA A 328 25.40 -13.31 32.91
N LEU A 329 24.90 -12.07 32.98
CA LEU A 329 25.32 -11.10 33.99
C LEU A 329 24.85 -11.52 35.39
N ASP A 330 23.63 -12.03 35.53
CA ASP A 330 23.10 -12.49 36.81
C ASP A 330 23.89 -13.70 37.34
N GLU A 331 24.29 -14.62 36.45
CA GLU A 331 25.19 -15.72 36.80
C GLU A 331 26.58 -15.22 37.21
N ALA A 332 27.15 -14.26 36.48
CA ALA A 332 28.45 -13.67 36.80
C ALA A 332 28.43 -12.93 38.15
N LYS A 333 27.33 -12.24 38.50
CA LYS A 333 27.16 -11.61 39.82
C LYS A 333 27.16 -12.65 40.94
N ALA A 334 26.41 -13.74 40.76
CA ALA A 334 26.37 -14.83 41.73
C ALA A 334 27.76 -15.45 41.97
N GLU A 335 28.56 -15.58 40.91
CA GLU A 335 29.93 -16.08 41.00
C GLU A 335 30.86 -15.08 41.72
N VAL A 336 30.74 -13.78 41.44
CA VAL A 336 31.50 -12.75 42.18
C VAL A 336 31.15 -12.77 43.67
N ASP A 337 29.86 -12.90 44.02
CA ASP A 337 29.41 -12.97 45.40
C ASP A 337 29.95 -14.23 46.11
N ARG A 338 29.98 -15.38 45.42
CA ARG A 338 30.57 -16.63 45.93
C ARG A 338 32.07 -16.46 46.19
N LEU A 339 32.82 -15.99 45.20
CA LEU A 339 34.27 -15.79 45.32
C LEU A 339 34.61 -14.77 46.40
N LYS A 340 33.80 -13.72 46.55
CA LYS A 340 33.94 -12.75 47.62
C LYS A 340 33.76 -13.39 49.00
N ALA A 341 32.74 -14.21 49.18
CA ALA A 341 32.50 -14.89 50.45
C ALA A 341 33.66 -15.85 50.81
N GLU A 342 34.22 -16.53 49.82
CA GLU A 342 35.43 -17.37 49.99
C GLU A 342 36.64 -16.55 50.41
N TYR A 343 36.86 -15.40 49.78
CA TYR A 343 37.93 -14.47 50.11
C TYR A 343 37.79 -13.94 51.53
N ASP A 344 36.60 -13.45 51.89
CA ASP A 344 36.33 -12.90 53.22
C ASP A 344 36.58 -13.98 54.30
N SER A 345 36.18 -15.23 54.05
CA SER A 345 36.42 -16.36 54.96
C SER A 345 37.91 -16.71 55.06
N ALA A 346 38.63 -16.79 53.94
CA ALA A 346 40.05 -17.14 53.91
C ALA A 346 40.91 -16.03 54.52
N TYR A 347 40.59 -14.77 54.24
CA TYR A 347 41.27 -13.61 54.82
C TYR A 347 41.08 -13.55 56.34
N ALA A 348 39.86 -13.80 56.83
CA ALA A 348 39.59 -13.88 58.27
C ALA A 348 40.46 -14.92 58.99
N ALA A 349 40.77 -16.04 58.33
CA ALA A 349 41.64 -17.08 58.89
C ALA A 349 43.12 -16.66 58.98
N VAL A 350 43.63 -15.88 58.02
CA VAL A 350 45.03 -15.42 58.01
C VAL A 350 45.24 -14.09 58.74
N GLN A 351 44.19 -13.29 58.96
CA GLN A 351 44.25 -11.99 59.61
C GLN A 351 44.97 -11.99 60.98
N PRO A 352 44.67 -12.89 61.95
CA PRO A 352 45.39 -12.90 63.22
C PRO A 352 46.87 -13.25 63.06
N ARG A 353 47.21 -14.09 62.07
CA ARG A 353 48.59 -14.48 61.76
C ARG A 353 49.38 -13.32 61.15
N LEU A 354 48.75 -12.53 60.26
CA LEU A 354 49.32 -11.29 59.73
C LEU A 354 49.64 -10.28 60.84
N GLN A 355 48.73 -10.11 61.81
CA GLN A 355 48.97 -9.22 62.95
C GLN A 355 50.13 -9.72 63.83
N ALA A 356 50.24 -11.03 64.06
CA ALA A 356 51.35 -11.63 64.80
C ALA A 356 52.70 -11.49 64.07
N ALA A 357 52.72 -11.67 62.75
CA ALA A 357 53.91 -11.49 61.92
C ALA A 357 54.37 -10.03 61.92
N ALA A 358 53.44 -9.07 61.84
CA ALA A 358 53.72 -7.64 61.89
C ALA A 358 54.18 -7.15 63.28
N SER A 359 53.76 -7.84 64.35
CA SER A 359 54.10 -7.50 65.74
C SER A 359 55.31 -8.27 66.28
N SER A 360 55.89 -9.18 65.49
CA SER A 360 57.08 -9.93 65.89
C SER A 360 58.26 -8.97 66.13
N GLU A 361 58.95 -9.16 67.25
CA GLU A 361 59.88 -8.19 67.81
C GLU A 361 60.95 -7.72 66.82
N PRO A 362 61.35 -6.43 66.84
CA PRO A 362 62.36 -5.87 65.92
C PRO A 362 63.76 -6.49 66.00
N GLN A 363 63.98 -7.42 66.93
CA GLN A 363 65.29 -7.99 67.23
C GLN A 363 65.72 -9.12 66.28
N TYR A 364 64.80 -9.85 65.63
CA TYR A 364 65.15 -10.89 64.66
C TYR A 364 65.40 -10.31 63.26
N ALA A 365 66.58 -9.72 63.05
CA ALA A 365 66.99 -9.14 61.77
C ALA A 365 66.84 -10.12 60.59
N LYS A 366 67.07 -11.43 60.83
CA LYS A 366 66.93 -12.51 59.84
C LYS A 366 65.50 -12.69 59.29
N LEU A 367 64.48 -12.25 60.04
CA LEU A 367 63.06 -12.34 59.63
C LEU A 367 62.56 -11.11 58.86
N GLN A 368 63.30 -9.99 58.85
CA GLN A 368 62.88 -8.75 58.18
C GLN A 368 62.54 -8.93 56.68
N PRO A 369 63.33 -9.67 55.87
CA PRO A 369 62.99 -9.87 54.45
C PRO A 369 61.65 -10.58 54.27
N GLN A 370 61.35 -11.59 55.10
CA GLN A 370 60.08 -12.31 55.04
C GLN A 370 58.89 -11.42 55.45
N GLN A 371 59.06 -10.55 56.45
CA GLN A 371 58.03 -9.58 56.83
C GLN A 371 57.69 -8.61 55.68
N GLN A 372 58.71 -8.13 54.95
CA GLN A 372 58.48 -7.27 53.78
C GLN A 372 57.76 -8.01 52.66
N GLU A 373 58.11 -9.27 52.39
CA GLU A 373 57.39 -10.08 51.41
C GLU A 373 55.92 -10.32 51.80
N ILE A 374 55.65 -10.59 53.08
CA ILE A 374 54.29 -10.75 53.60
C ILE A 374 53.49 -9.46 53.43
N ALA A 375 54.07 -8.30 53.79
CA ALA A 375 53.40 -7.01 53.63
C ALA A 375 53.12 -6.67 52.15
N ALA A 376 54.05 -6.96 51.25
CA ALA A 376 53.87 -6.76 49.81
C ALA A 376 52.78 -7.68 49.24
N ALA A 377 52.78 -8.96 49.64
CA ALA A 377 51.76 -9.94 49.24
C ALA A 377 50.38 -9.54 49.76
N GLN A 378 50.28 -9.09 51.02
CA GLN A 378 49.04 -8.55 51.58
C GLN A 378 48.52 -7.36 50.77
N SER A 379 49.38 -6.40 50.42
CA SER A 379 48.98 -5.21 49.65
C SER A 379 48.48 -5.59 48.24
N THR A 380 49.10 -6.58 47.60
CA THR A 380 48.68 -7.04 46.26
C THR A 380 47.31 -7.74 46.36
N MET A 381 47.10 -8.51 47.43
CA MET A 381 45.85 -9.24 47.66
C MET A 381 44.69 -8.27 47.92
N GLU A 382 44.91 -7.24 48.73
CA GLU A 382 43.92 -6.20 49.01
C GLU A 382 43.59 -5.39 47.74
N ALA A 383 44.58 -5.12 46.88
CA ALA A 383 44.34 -4.46 45.60
C ALA A 383 43.46 -5.29 44.65
N ALA A 384 43.72 -6.60 44.55
CA ALA A 384 42.90 -7.51 43.75
C ALA A 384 41.44 -7.56 44.27
N ALA A 385 41.25 -7.63 45.59
CA ALA A 385 39.92 -7.60 46.20
C ALA A 385 39.18 -6.28 45.93
N GLN A 386 39.88 -5.13 46.00
CA GLN A 386 39.31 -3.82 45.68
C GLN A 386 38.92 -3.67 44.20
N ALA A 387 39.65 -4.32 43.29
CA ALA A 387 39.29 -4.39 41.88
C ALA A 387 38.11 -5.33 41.59
N GLY A 388 37.62 -6.08 42.60
CA GLY A 388 36.60 -7.11 42.44
C GLY A 388 37.14 -8.40 41.80
N GLU A 389 38.46 -8.58 41.74
CA GLU A 389 39.14 -9.76 41.18
C GLU A 389 39.31 -10.84 42.25
N TYR A 390 38.19 -11.27 42.86
CA TYR A 390 38.20 -12.17 44.02
C TYR A 390 38.82 -13.54 43.74
N GLU A 391 38.80 -14.03 42.50
CA GLU A 391 39.54 -15.25 42.12
C GLU A 391 41.06 -15.08 42.30
N GLN A 392 41.59 -13.92 41.90
CA GLN A 392 43.00 -13.59 42.11
C GLN A 392 43.28 -13.32 43.59
N ALA A 393 42.39 -12.61 44.29
CA ALA A 393 42.52 -12.36 45.73
C ALA A 393 42.52 -13.67 46.54
N ASN A 394 41.69 -14.64 46.18
CA ASN A 394 41.67 -15.99 46.78
C ASN A 394 42.96 -16.76 46.53
N THR A 395 43.54 -16.65 45.34
CA THR A 395 44.86 -17.25 45.07
C THR A 395 45.94 -16.61 45.96
N GLN A 396 45.92 -15.28 46.07
CA GLN A 396 46.91 -14.56 46.84
C GLN A 396 46.76 -14.73 48.36
N VAL A 397 45.54 -14.90 48.89
CA VAL A 397 45.36 -15.16 50.33
C VAL A 397 45.87 -16.56 50.70
N ALA A 398 45.77 -17.54 49.80
CA ALA A 398 46.35 -18.87 49.98
C ALA A 398 47.89 -18.82 49.95
N GLU A 399 48.48 -18.08 49.00
CA GLU A 399 49.92 -17.84 48.95
C GLU A 399 50.43 -17.09 50.19
N LEU A 400 49.66 -16.11 50.67
CA LEU A 400 49.95 -15.38 51.90
C LEU A 400 49.94 -16.31 53.12
N GLY A 401 48.98 -17.24 53.19
CA GLY A 401 48.94 -18.30 54.19
C GLY A 401 50.21 -19.16 54.18
N ALA A 402 50.65 -19.60 53.00
CA ALA A 402 51.89 -20.37 52.86
C ALA A 402 53.15 -19.57 53.27
N LYS A 403 53.20 -18.28 52.95
CA LYS A 403 54.29 -17.39 53.42
C LYS A 403 54.29 -17.23 54.94
N LEU A 404 53.10 -17.15 55.55
CA LEU A 404 52.95 -17.11 57.01
C LEU A 404 53.38 -18.42 57.67
N ASP A 405 53.07 -19.58 57.07
CA ASP A 405 53.55 -20.88 57.56
C ASP A 405 55.09 -20.92 57.62
N VAL A 406 55.75 -20.49 56.54
CA VAL A 406 57.23 -20.42 56.46
C VAL A 406 57.80 -19.43 57.47
N PHE A 407 57.16 -18.28 57.67
CA PHE A 407 57.57 -17.28 58.65
C PHE A 407 57.45 -17.80 60.08
N GLU A 408 56.34 -18.46 60.41
CA GLU A 408 56.09 -19.04 61.73
C GLU A 408 57.07 -20.17 62.05
N GLU A 409 57.39 -21.02 61.07
CA GLU A 409 58.41 -22.06 61.20
C GLU A 409 59.82 -21.45 61.42
N ALA A 410 60.19 -20.44 60.63
CA ALA A 410 61.46 -19.74 60.79
C ALA A 410 61.56 -19.04 62.16
N LYS A 411 60.47 -18.44 62.64
CA LYS A 411 60.41 -17.82 63.96
C LYS A 411 60.55 -18.87 65.06
N ALA A 412 59.83 -19.98 64.99
CA ALA A 412 59.91 -21.05 65.97
C ALA A 412 61.33 -21.65 66.06
N GLU A 413 62.01 -21.77 64.93
CA GLU A 413 63.40 -22.23 64.90
C GLU A 413 64.36 -21.22 65.54
N ILE A 414 64.19 -19.93 65.28
CA ILE A 414 64.99 -18.87 65.93
C ILE A 414 64.74 -18.86 67.45
N ASP A 415 63.47 -18.96 67.88
CA ASP A 415 63.13 -19.03 69.30
C ASP A 415 63.76 -20.26 69.98
N ARG A 416 63.73 -21.42 69.32
CA ARG A 416 64.40 -22.65 69.81
C ARG A 416 65.91 -22.48 69.93
N GLN A 417 66.56 -21.91 68.92
CA GLN A 417 68.00 -21.64 68.95
C GLN A 417 68.37 -20.66 70.05
N LYS A 418 67.51 -19.66 70.30
CA LYS A 418 67.68 -18.70 71.39
C LYS A 418 67.54 -19.37 72.76
N GLU A 419 66.54 -20.24 72.96
CA GLU A 419 66.40 -21.03 74.19
C GLU A 419 67.61 -21.94 74.44
N GLU A 420 68.12 -22.63 73.39
CA GLU A 420 69.33 -23.45 73.47
C GLU A 420 70.57 -22.61 73.81
N TYR A 421 70.70 -21.43 73.21
CA TYR A 421 71.76 -20.47 73.53
C TYR A 421 71.67 -19.98 74.97
N GLU A 422 70.48 -19.57 75.45
CA GLU A 422 70.27 -19.11 76.82
C GLU A 422 70.56 -20.22 77.84
N ALA A 423 70.18 -21.47 77.54
CA ALA A 423 70.51 -22.63 78.36
C ALA A 423 72.02 -22.91 78.40
N ALA A 424 72.70 -22.88 77.25
CA ALA A 424 74.14 -23.04 77.18
C ALA A 424 74.88 -21.91 77.91
N LEU A 425 74.41 -20.67 77.75
CA LEU A 425 74.92 -19.49 78.45
C LEU A 425 74.76 -19.66 79.97
N ALA A 426 73.60 -20.13 80.44
CA ALA A 426 73.35 -20.38 81.86
C ALA A 426 74.30 -21.45 82.45
N GLU A 427 74.69 -22.46 81.67
CA GLU A 427 75.66 -23.49 82.09
C GLU A 427 77.09 -22.93 82.21
N ILE A 428 77.52 -22.09 81.25
CA ILE A 428 78.87 -21.51 81.24
C ILE A 428 79.00 -20.27 82.13
N LYS A 429 77.88 -19.61 82.49
CA LYS A 429 77.82 -18.38 83.28
C LYS A 429 78.59 -18.44 84.60
N PRO A 430 78.54 -19.51 85.42
CA PRO A 430 79.33 -19.59 86.66
C PRO A 430 80.85 -19.54 86.40
N ARG A 431 81.30 -20.07 85.25
CA ARG A 431 82.72 -20.09 84.86
C ARG A 431 83.16 -18.73 84.32
N LEU A 432 82.28 -18.06 83.56
CA LEU A 432 82.46 -16.69 83.11
C LEU A 432 82.51 -15.71 84.29
N ASP A 433 81.56 -15.82 85.22
CA ASP A 433 81.51 -15.01 86.45
C ASP A 433 82.79 -15.23 87.28
N ALA A 434 83.23 -16.48 87.47
CA ALA A 434 84.48 -16.81 88.17
C ALA A 434 85.74 -16.26 87.48
N LEU A 435 85.78 -16.21 86.14
CA LEU A 435 86.86 -15.56 85.40
C LEU A 435 86.87 -14.04 85.63
N SER A 436 85.69 -13.43 85.73
CA SER A 436 85.51 -11.98 85.91
C SER A 436 85.93 -11.48 87.30
N VAL A 437 85.85 -12.32 88.34
CA VAL A 437 86.31 -12.00 89.71
C VAL A 437 87.78 -12.35 89.97
N SER A 438 88.50 -12.90 89.00
CA SER A 438 89.91 -13.26 89.20
C SER A 438 90.79 -12.01 89.40
N GLU A 439 91.46 -11.94 90.55
CA GLU A 439 92.23 -10.78 91.03
C GLU A 439 93.38 -10.32 90.10
N PRO A 440 93.88 -9.06 90.25
CA PRO A 440 94.84 -8.39 89.34
C PRO A 440 96.22 -9.06 89.15
N GLN A 441 96.44 -10.20 89.81
CA GLN A 441 97.70 -10.93 89.85
C GLN A 441 97.97 -11.77 88.58
N TYR A 442 97.04 -11.80 87.62
CA TYR A 442 97.17 -12.47 86.32
C TYR A 442 97.12 -11.51 85.12
N ALA A 443 97.86 -10.40 85.14
CA ALA A 443 97.89 -9.40 84.06
C ALA A 443 98.25 -9.96 82.66
N LYS A 444 98.91 -11.12 82.55
CA LYS A 444 99.17 -11.80 81.26
C LYS A 444 97.93 -12.47 80.63
N LEU A 445 96.87 -12.70 81.42
CA LEU A 445 95.61 -13.29 80.97
C LEU A 445 94.57 -12.24 80.58
N GLN A 446 94.84 -10.94 80.80
CA GLN A 446 93.96 -9.83 80.38
C GLN A 446 93.56 -9.86 78.90
N PRO A 447 94.47 -10.13 77.94
CA PRO A 447 94.10 -10.23 76.52
C PRO A 447 93.08 -11.36 76.26
N GLN A 448 93.26 -12.50 76.92
CA GLN A 448 92.35 -13.64 76.81
C GLN A 448 90.99 -13.36 77.48
N GLN A 449 90.97 -12.63 78.60
CA GLN A 449 89.72 -12.16 79.22
C GLN A 449 88.96 -11.19 78.29
N GLN A 450 89.66 -10.27 77.63
CA GLN A 450 89.06 -9.35 76.66
C GLN A 450 88.52 -10.08 75.43
N GLU A 451 89.23 -11.10 74.92
CA GLU A 451 88.73 -11.95 73.83
C GLU A 451 87.48 -12.73 74.23
N ILE A 452 87.41 -13.26 75.45
CA ILE A 452 86.23 -13.99 75.95
C ILE A 452 85.02 -13.03 76.10
N VAL A 453 85.21 -11.82 76.62
CA VAL A 453 84.14 -10.82 76.72
C VAL A 453 83.68 -10.33 75.34
N ALA A 454 84.61 -10.12 74.40
CA ALA A 454 84.27 -9.75 73.03
C ALA A 454 83.52 -10.87 72.30
N ALA A 455 83.95 -12.13 72.47
CA ALA A 455 83.26 -13.29 71.95
C ALA A 455 81.87 -13.43 72.56
N GLN A 456 81.72 -13.22 73.87
CA GLN A 456 80.41 -13.22 74.55
C GLN A 456 79.49 -12.13 73.98
N SER A 457 79.96 -10.88 73.86
CA SER A 457 79.16 -9.79 73.31
C SER A 457 78.78 -10.03 71.84
N THR A 458 79.65 -10.68 71.06
CA THR A 458 79.36 -11.04 69.67
C THR A 458 78.31 -12.16 69.59
N MET A 459 78.42 -13.18 70.45
CA MET A 459 77.41 -14.24 70.55
C MET A 459 76.06 -13.71 71.05
N GLU A 460 76.05 -12.82 72.04
CA GLU A 460 74.81 -12.18 72.52
C GLU A 460 74.14 -11.34 71.41
N ALA A 461 74.94 -10.61 70.62
CA ALA A 461 74.44 -9.85 69.48
C ALA A 461 73.88 -10.77 68.37
N ALA A 462 74.58 -11.87 68.04
CA ALA A 462 74.12 -12.84 67.06
C ALA A 462 72.85 -13.58 67.51
N ALA A 463 72.78 -13.99 68.78
CA ALA A 463 71.59 -14.62 69.36
C ALA A 463 70.40 -13.65 69.43
N GLN A 464 70.63 -12.36 69.71
CA GLN A 464 69.59 -11.33 69.63
C GLN A 464 69.12 -11.11 68.19
N ALA A 465 70.02 -11.15 67.21
CA ALA A 465 69.73 -11.00 65.78
C ALA A 465 69.10 -12.25 65.13
N GLY A 466 69.19 -13.42 65.79
CA GLY A 466 68.76 -14.72 65.28
C GLY A 466 69.70 -15.33 64.24
N GLU A 467 70.99 -14.99 64.29
CA GLU A 467 72.00 -15.33 63.26
C GLU A 467 72.55 -16.74 63.34
#